data_AF-A0A2S6HNI0-F1
#
_entry.id   AF-A0A2S6HNI0-F1
#
_cell.length_a   1.000
_cell.length_b   1.000
_cell.length_c   1.000
_cell.angle_alpha   90.00
_cell.angle_beta   90.00
_cell.angle_gamma   90.00
#
_symmetry.space_group_name_H-M   'P 1'
#
loop_
_entity.id
_entity.type
_entity.pdbx_description
1 polymer ?
#
loop_
_entity_poly.entity_id
_entity_poly.type
_entity_poly.pdbx_seq_one_letter_code
_entity_poly.pdbx_strand_id
1 'polypeptide(L)'
;MKKHTLLITILLLICQLTACSIKAKHPVIQEATEMTNKQVSCTLKQFSYYGIDCIAATASSASFVDGMSEDFNAYDLTDSNDNEYVLILTKSSKEFIALLHSDGELMCGLIDNHTTPKLFEDK
;
A
#
# COMPACT_ATOMS: atom_id res chain seq x y z
N MET A 1 -40.47 -27.70 5.54
CA MET A 1 -40.22 -26.24 5.66
C MET A 1 -39.15 -25.88 6.70
N LYS A 2 -39.03 -26.54 7.87
CA LYS A 2 -38.06 -26.17 8.93
C LYS A 2 -36.56 -26.25 8.56
N LYS A 3 -36.15 -27.15 7.65
CA LYS A 3 -34.73 -27.32 7.28
C LYS A 3 -34.15 -26.17 6.46
N HIS A 4 -34.94 -25.56 5.57
CA HIS A 4 -34.49 -24.44 4.73
C HIS A 4 -34.38 -23.13 5.53
N THR A 5 -35.31 -22.89 6.46
CA THR A 5 -35.25 -21.72 7.36
C THR A 5 -34.01 -21.75 8.26
N LEU A 6 -33.61 -22.94 8.71
CA LEU A 6 -32.40 -23.15 9.52
C LEU A 6 -31.11 -22.90 8.72
N LEU A 7 -31.06 -23.35 7.46
CA LEU A 7 -29.90 -23.11 6.58
C LEU A 7 -29.71 -21.62 6.27
N ILE A 8 -30.80 -20.88 6.01
CA ILE A 8 -30.74 -19.45 5.73
C ILE A 8 -30.29 -18.65 6.97
N THR A 9 -30.75 -19.04 8.17
CA THR A 9 -30.31 -18.39 9.42
C THR A 9 -28.84 -18.66 9.73
N ILE A 10 -28.33 -19.85 9.47
CA ILE A 10 -26.90 -20.17 9.64
C ILE A 10 -26.03 -19.37 8.66
N LEU A 11 -26.45 -19.23 7.40
CA LEU A 11 -25.72 -18.48 6.39
C LEU A 11 -25.64 -16.97 6.72
N LEU A 12 -26.75 -16.38 7.19
CA LEU A 12 -26.79 -15.00 7.65
C LEU A 12 -25.91 -14.76 8.88
N LEU A 13 -25.85 -15.73 9.81
CA LEU A 13 -25.01 -15.64 11.00
C LEU A 13 -23.52 -15.71 10.65
N ILE A 14 -23.14 -16.52 9.65
CA ILE A 14 -21.76 -16.59 9.15
C ILE A 14 -21.36 -15.28 8.45
N CYS A 15 -22.26 -14.67 7.65
CA CYS A 15 -22.03 -13.33 7.07
C CYS A 15 -21.86 -12.22 8.12
N GLN A 16 -22.48 -12.36 9.30
CA GLN A 16 -22.29 -11.41 10.41
C GLN A 16 -21.02 -11.68 11.23
N LEU A 17 -20.57 -12.94 11.32
CA LEU A 17 -19.33 -13.32 12.02
C LEU A 17 -18.06 -13.02 11.21
N THR A 18 -18.15 -12.96 9.87
CA THR A 18 -17.05 -12.44 9.02
C THR A 18 -16.96 -10.92 9.05
N ALA A 19 -17.97 -10.21 9.54
CA ALA A 19 -17.91 -8.80 9.89
C ALA A 19 -17.23 -8.56 11.25
N CYS A 20 -16.36 -9.48 11.69
CA CYS A 20 -15.30 -9.17 12.64
C CYS A 20 -14.34 -8.19 11.93
N SER A 21 -14.77 -6.94 11.82
CA SER A 21 -14.07 -5.85 11.15
C SER A 21 -12.72 -5.69 11.84
N ILE A 22 -11.70 -6.31 11.27
CA ILE A 22 -10.33 -6.10 11.71
C ILE A 22 -10.05 -4.64 11.39
N LYS A 23 -10.15 -3.78 12.41
CA LYS A 23 -9.98 -2.33 12.24
C LYS A 23 -8.65 -2.09 11.52
N ALA A 24 -8.69 -1.31 10.45
CA ALA A 24 -7.52 -0.94 9.68
C ALA A 24 -6.50 -0.27 10.62
N LYS A 25 -5.24 -0.71 10.56
CA LYS A 25 -4.16 -0.09 11.37
C LYS A 25 -3.81 1.30 10.87
N HIS A 26 -3.96 1.54 9.58
CA HIS A 26 -3.76 2.84 8.96
C HIS A 26 -4.67 2.94 7.73
N PRO A 27 -5.92 3.42 7.91
CA PRO A 27 -6.96 3.37 6.88
C PRO A 27 -6.51 3.97 5.54
N VAL A 28 -5.82 5.12 5.55
CA VAL A 28 -5.38 5.82 4.33
C VAL A 28 -4.50 4.94 3.44
N ILE A 29 -3.35 4.48 3.95
CA ILE A 29 -2.45 3.58 3.22
C ILE A 29 -3.18 2.27 2.87
N GLN A 30 -3.96 1.72 3.79
CA GLN A 30 -4.59 0.42 3.58
C GLN A 30 -5.66 0.45 2.48
N GLU A 31 -6.45 1.51 2.41
CA GLU A 31 -7.47 1.72 1.37
C GLU A 31 -6.82 1.96 0.00
N ALA A 32 -5.73 2.75 -0.06
CA ALA A 32 -5.02 3.01 -1.32
C ALA A 32 -4.29 1.77 -1.87
N THR A 33 -3.71 0.96 -0.98
CA THR A 33 -2.80 -0.14 -1.38
C THR A 33 -3.42 -1.53 -1.31
N GLU A 34 -4.60 -1.65 -0.70
CA GLU A 34 -5.29 -2.93 -0.41
C GLU A 34 -4.47 -3.90 0.45
N MET A 35 -3.46 -3.40 1.17
CA MET A 35 -2.62 -4.20 2.03
C MET A 35 -3.39 -4.79 3.21
N THR A 36 -2.95 -5.94 3.71
CA THR A 36 -3.40 -6.46 5.00
C THR A 36 -2.81 -5.65 6.15
N ASN A 37 -3.44 -5.69 7.32
CA ASN A 37 -2.91 -5.06 8.55
C ASN A 37 -1.46 -5.46 8.88
N LYS A 38 -1.06 -6.71 8.58
CA LYS A 38 0.31 -7.17 8.80
C LYS A 38 1.28 -6.45 7.88
N GLN A 39 0.96 -6.37 6.59
CA GLN A 39 1.80 -5.68 5.60
C GLN A 39 1.87 -4.18 5.90
N VAL A 40 0.74 -3.53 6.22
CA VAL A 40 0.71 -2.12 6.65
C VAL A 40 1.62 -1.90 7.86
N SER A 41 1.57 -2.80 8.85
CA SER A 41 2.46 -2.69 10.03
C SER A 41 3.94 -2.76 9.65
N CYS A 42 4.30 -3.56 8.64
CA CYS A 42 5.68 -3.66 8.18
C CYS A 42 6.12 -2.39 7.46
N THR A 43 5.28 -1.83 6.58
CA THR A 43 5.57 -0.57 5.89
C THR A 43 5.66 0.60 6.86
N LEU A 44 4.75 0.71 7.84
CA LEU A 44 4.78 1.78 8.83
C LEU A 44 6.03 1.74 9.73
N LYS A 45 6.63 0.56 9.94
CA LYS A 45 7.93 0.49 10.63
C LYS A 45 9.02 1.21 9.85
N GLN A 46 9.04 1.09 8.52
CA GLN A 46 9.97 1.84 7.68
C GLN A 46 9.70 3.34 7.82
N PHE A 47 8.44 3.76 7.76
CA PHE A 47 8.05 5.17 7.83
C PHE A 47 8.42 5.81 9.17
N SER A 48 8.23 5.07 10.27
CA SER A 48 8.56 5.55 11.62
C SER A 48 10.05 5.88 11.81
N TYR A 49 10.94 5.24 11.05
CA TYR A 49 12.38 5.55 11.09
C TYR A 49 12.67 6.96 10.55
N TYR A 50 11.85 7.42 9.60
CA TYR A 50 11.94 8.74 8.98
C TYR A 50 10.98 9.77 9.56
N GLY A 51 10.21 9.40 10.60
CA GLY A 51 9.22 10.29 11.20
C GLY A 51 8.02 10.60 10.29
N ILE A 52 7.72 9.74 9.31
CA ILE A 52 6.64 9.94 8.34
C ILE A 52 5.31 9.50 8.97
N ASP A 53 4.39 10.45 9.15
CA ASP A 53 3.01 10.23 9.54
C ASP A 53 2.09 10.53 8.36
N CYS A 54 1.68 9.49 7.63
CA CYS A 54 1.00 9.62 6.35
C CYS A 54 -0.48 10.00 6.53
N ILE A 55 -0.91 11.07 5.86
CA ILE A 55 -2.30 11.55 5.92
C ILE A 55 -3.05 11.36 4.59
N ALA A 56 -2.34 11.18 3.48
CA ALA A 56 -2.91 10.93 2.16
C ALA A 56 -2.10 9.89 1.39
N ALA A 57 -2.78 9.06 0.60
CA ALA A 57 -2.17 8.07 -0.29
C ALA A 57 -3.01 7.89 -1.57
N THR A 58 -2.38 7.97 -2.74
CA THR A 58 -3.04 7.76 -4.04
C THR A 58 -2.13 6.98 -4.99
N ALA A 59 -2.66 6.41 -6.07
CA ALA A 59 -1.82 5.83 -7.11
C ALA A 59 -0.87 6.90 -7.69
N SER A 60 0.40 6.54 -7.87
CA SER A 60 1.42 7.50 -8.26
C SER A 60 1.32 7.90 -9.72
N SER A 61 1.63 9.17 -9.98
CA SER A 61 1.85 9.71 -11.33
C SER A 61 3.23 10.35 -11.49
N ALA A 62 4.16 10.05 -10.58
CA ALA A 62 5.50 10.60 -10.60
C ALA A 62 6.23 10.21 -11.89
N SER A 63 6.88 11.18 -12.54
CA SER A 63 7.50 10.95 -13.86
C SER A 63 8.57 9.86 -13.86
N PHE A 64 9.22 9.62 -12.71
CA PHE A 64 10.25 8.60 -12.57
C PHE A 64 9.74 7.16 -12.42
N VAL A 65 8.42 6.98 -12.21
CA VAL A 65 7.76 5.66 -12.26
C VAL A 65 7.14 5.36 -13.63
N ASP A 66 7.23 6.28 -14.59
CA ASP A 66 6.80 6.03 -15.96
C ASP A 66 7.60 4.87 -16.56
N GLY A 67 6.90 3.90 -17.14
CA GLY A 67 7.50 2.69 -17.71
C GLY A 67 7.89 1.63 -16.68
N MET A 68 7.55 1.83 -15.39
CA MET A 68 7.69 0.80 -14.34
C MET A 68 7.09 -0.53 -14.79
N SER A 69 7.77 -1.63 -14.46
CA SER A 69 7.28 -2.99 -14.76
C SER A 69 5.88 -3.21 -14.18
N GLU A 70 5.05 -3.98 -14.90
CA GLU A 70 3.69 -4.32 -14.48
C GLU A 70 3.61 -5.14 -13.18
N ASP A 71 4.74 -5.66 -12.73
CA ASP A 71 4.91 -6.38 -11.46
C ASP A 71 4.85 -5.47 -10.23
N PHE A 72 4.88 -4.15 -10.41
CA PHE A 72 4.92 -3.17 -9.32
C PHE A 72 3.75 -2.18 -9.39
N ASN A 73 3.44 -1.59 -8.24
CA ASN A 73 2.57 -0.43 -8.10
C ASN A 73 3.32 0.66 -7.34
N ALA A 74 3.12 1.91 -7.74
CA ALA A 74 3.61 3.09 -7.04
C ALA A 74 2.44 3.89 -6.44
N TYR A 75 2.68 4.51 -5.29
CA TYR A 75 1.71 5.32 -4.58
C TYR A 75 2.34 6.63 -4.09
N ASP A 76 1.73 7.76 -4.44
CA ASP A 76 2.09 9.07 -3.91
C ASP A 76 1.53 9.19 -2.50
N LEU A 77 2.38 9.59 -1.55
CA LEU A 77 2.05 9.76 -0.15
C LEU A 77 2.32 11.20 0.28
N THR A 78 1.45 11.73 1.13
CA THR A 78 1.67 13.02 1.82
C THR A 78 1.68 12.81 3.32
N ASP A 79 2.64 13.39 4.02
CA ASP A 79 2.70 13.37 5.49
C ASP A 79 2.02 14.59 6.13
N SER A 80 1.94 14.60 7.46
CA SER A 80 1.33 15.67 8.25
C SER A 80 2.04 17.03 8.14
N ASN A 81 3.23 17.09 7.55
CA ASN A 81 4.03 18.29 7.33
C ASN A 81 4.04 18.71 5.85
N ASP A 82 3.13 18.15 5.03
CA ASP A 82 3.04 18.37 3.59
C ASP A 82 4.28 17.91 2.79
N ASN A 83 5.11 17.03 3.35
CA ASN A 83 6.17 16.39 2.56
C ASN A 83 5.57 15.27 1.71
N GLU A 84 6.16 15.07 0.53
CA GLU A 84 5.67 14.13 -0.47
C GLU A 84 6.66 12.99 -0.72
N TYR A 85 6.13 11.78 -0.87
CA TYR A 85 6.91 10.56 -1.03
C TYR A 85 6.27 9.64 -2.06
N VAL A 86 7.05 8.68 -2.58
CA VAL A 86 6.56 7.61 -3.45
C VAL A 86 6.88 6.25 -2.83
N LEU A 87 5.83 5.50 -2.51
CA LEU A 87 5.90 4.13 -2.03
C LEU A 87 5.78 3.16 -3.21
N ILE A 88 6.73 2.25 -3.35
CA ILE A 88 6.70 1.17 -4.35
C ILE A 88 6.44 -0.16 -3.66
N LEU A 89 5.44 -0.88 -4.17
CA LEU A 89 5.06 -2.22 -3.72
C LEU A 89 5.06 -3.19 -4.90
N THR A 90 5.32 -4.47 -4.64
CA THR A 90 4.96 -5.52 -5.61
C THR A 90 3.45 -5.53 -5.82
N LYS A 91 2.98 -5.67 -7.05
CA LYS A 91 1.55 -5.69 -7.37
C LYS A 91 0.84 -6.94 -6.84
N SER A 92 1.49 -8.10 -6.91
CA SER A 92 0.92 -9.41 -6.57
C SER A 92 0.84 -9.65 -5.07
N SER A 93 1.94 -9.46 -4.33
CA SER A 93 2.03 -9.74 -2.90
C SER A 93 1.91 -8.50 -2.02
N LYS A 94 1.84 -7.29 -2.59
CA LYS A 94 1.87 -6.01 -1.86
C LYS A 94 3.04 -5.90 -0.86
N GLU A 95 4.16 -6.55 -1.18
CA GLU A 95 5.39 -6.45 -0.40
C GLU A 95 6.07 -5.11 -0.67
N PHE A 96 6.67 -4.57 0.40
CA PHE A 96 7.43 -3.33 0.34
C PHE A 96 8.68 -3.50 -0.51
N ILE A 97 8.86 -2.61 -1.50
CA ILE A 97 10.05 -2.57 -2.35
C ILE A 97 10.92 -1.37 -1.99
N ALA A 98 10.35 -0.17 -2.04
CA ALA A 98 11.07 1.06 -1.79
C ALA A 98 10.18 2.21 -1.32
N LEU A 99 10.81 3.17 -0.66
CA LEU A 99 10.27 4.48 -0.36
C LEU A 99 11.24 5.52 -0.91
N LEU A 100 10.72 6.44 -1.72
CA LEU A 100 11.46 7.54 -2.30
C LEU A 100 10.83 8.86 -1.85
N HIS A 101 11.62 9.92 -1.81
CA HIS A 101 11.09 11.28 -1.77
C HIS A 101 10.49 11.65 -3.15
N SER A 102 9.63 12.68 -3.20
CA SER A 102 8.92 13.05 -4.45
C SER A 102 9.81 13.55 -5.58
N ASP A 103 11.06 13.88 -5.31
CA ASP A 103 12.10 14.20 -6.30
C ASP A 103 12.83 12.97 -6.85
N GLY A 104 12.51 11.77 -6.36
CA GLY A 104 13.14 10.51 -6.76
C GLY A 104 14.37 10.11 -5.94
N GLU A 105 14.71 10.83 -4.86
CA GLU A 105 15.74 10.39 -3.92
C GLU A 105 15.30 9.13 -3.16
N LEU A 106 16.10 8.06 -3.24
CA LEU A 106 15.82 6.81 -2.51
C LEU A 106 16.05 7.00 -1.01
N MET A 107 14.98 6.92 -0.22
CA MET A 107 15.07 6.96 1.24
C MET A 107 15.42 5.58 1.82
N CYS A 108 14.68 4.55 1.41
CA CYS A 108 14.96 3.15 1.76
C CYS A 108 14.41 2.14 0.75
N GLY A 109 14.97 0.94 0.80
CA GLY A 109 14.57 -0.19 -0.05
C GLY A 109 15.55 -0.43 -1.19
N LEU A 110 15.07 -1.10 -2.24
CA LEU A 110 15.86 -1.44 -3.41
C LEU A 110 15.08 -1.05 -4.66
N ILE A 111 15.76 -0.32 -5.55
CA ILE A 111 15.23 0.05 -6.86
C ILE A 111 16.22 -0.34 -7.95
N ASP A 112 15.69 -0.69 -9.10
CA ASP A 112 16.43 -0.97 -10.33
C ASP A 112 15.70 -0.35 -11.53
N ASN A 113 16.19 -0.64 -12.73
CA ASN A 113 15.61 -0.18 -13.98
C ASN A 113 14.22 -0.76 -14.27
N HIS A 114 13.76 -1.79 -13.55
CA HIS A 114 12.39 -2.30 -13.64
C HIS A 114 11.44 -1.55 -12.71
N THR A 115 11.90 -1.10 -11.55
CA THR A 115 11.07 -0.34 -10.60
C THR A 115 10.98 1.13 -10.95
N THR A 116 12.08 1.78 -11.34
CA THR A 116 12.10 3.24 -11.62
C THR A 116 12.95 3.54 -12.85
N PRO A 117 12.53 3.13 -14.06
CA PRO A 117 13.39 3.10 -15.24
C PRO A 117 14.08 4.43 -15.53
N LYS A 118 13.34 5.54 -15.44
CA LYS A 118 13.86 6.87 -15.75
C LYS A 118 14.98 7.35 -14.83
N LEU A 119 15.08 6.86 -13.59
CA LEU A 119 16.20 7.19 -12.70
C LEU A 119 17.53 6.54 -13.13
N PHE A 120 17.48 5.65 -14.13
CA PHE A 120 18.63 4.93 -14.69
C PHE A 120 18.89 5.27 -16.17
N GLU A 121 18.09 6.14 -16.79
CA GLU A 121 18.24 6.48 -18.22
C GLU A 121 19.47 7.37 -18.50
N ASP A 122 19.98 8.10 -17.50
CA ASP A 122 21.11 9.05 -17.64
C ASP A 122 22.30 8.74 -16.71
N LYS A 123 22.58 7.45 -16.44
CA LYS A 123 23.78 7.02 -15.69
C LYS A 123 24.78 6.24 -16.53
#